data_AF-A0A2H6GJ09-F1
#
_entry.id   AF-A0A2H6GJ09-F1
#
_cell.length_a   1.000
_cell.length_b   1.000
_cell.length_c   1.000
_cell.angle_alpha   90.00
_cell.angle_beta   90.00
_cell.angle_gamma   90.00
#
_symmetry.space_group_name_H-M   'P 1'
#
loop_
_entity.id
_entity.type
_entity.pdbx_description
1 polymer ?
#
loop_
_entity_poly.entity_id
_entity_poly.type
_entity_poly.pdbx_seq_one_letter_code
_entity_poly.pdbx_strand_id
1 'polypeptide(L)'
;MTTGTHQVEMSHDEGETAIEIAECLTVIVEALDRSSLDPADKLNWALDALLKDQFEVCGEFADYLNRRHPGSAWQALADRLLADLRWPGIASTLREQLREVRALEKNWPVVAAIQAEESPSRETFADCKKACGKIKAWPRVRRHLLDYLETGELPWKQEGWPLPGTCLDTPKAERGDRFPMMDKLIGIAILEKKPDQALQWYDQLLEKGSRRHGVNEDEIAESIQTHAPNRAVDIWKNIAQQLIAEVKPKAYQAAARYLRKAARVMARLKKQSEWERYLETLRKEHYRKRRLLEILDSLEGTPIIGKK
;
A
#
# COMPACT_ATOMS: atom_id res chain seq x y z
N MET A 1 5.82 -9.68 -38.67
CA MET A 1 4.69 -8.85 -38.21
C MET A 1 4.85 -7.39 -38.64
N THR A 2 6.00 -6.75 -38.43
CA THR A 2 6.22 -5.30 -38.70
C THR A 2 5.89 -4.81 -40.11
N THR A 3 6.13 -5.60 -41.16
CA THR A 3 5.83 -5.19 -42.55
C THR A 3 4.33 -5.24 -42.89
N GLY A 4 3.59 -6.21 -42.33
CA GLY A 4 2.15 -6.32 -42.55
C GLY A 4 1.37 -5.21 -41.83
N THR A 5 1.74 -4.91 -40.59
CA THR A 5 1.17 -3.79 -39.83
C THR A 5 1.48 -2.43 -40.46
N HIS A 6 2.67 -2.25 -41.07
CA HIS A 6 3.00 -1.03 -41.80
C HIS A 6 2.17 -0.87 -43.09
N GLN A 7 1.80 -1.98 -43.73
CA GLN A 7 0.93 -1.96 -44.90
C GLN A 7 -0.51 -1.55 -44.54
N VAL A 8 -1.03 -2.03 -43.39
CA VAL A 8 -2.33 -1.62 -42.84
C VAL A 8 -2.36 -0.13 -42.47
N GLU A 9 -1.27 0.39 -41.88
CA GLU A 9 -1.17 1.81 -41.54
C GLU A 9 -1.22 2.72 -42.78
N MET A 10 -0.72 2.24 -43.91
CA MET A 10 -0.65 3.00 -45.16
C MET A 10 -1.90 2.81 -46.05
N SER A 11 -2.78 1.85 -45.72
CA SER A 11 -3.99 1.58 -46.48
C SER A 11 -5.12 2.51 -46.04
N HIS A 12 -5.84 3.07 -47.03
CA HIS A 12 -6.98 3.97 -46.81
C HIS A 12 -8.26 3.27 -47.28
N ASP A 13 -8.48 2.04 -46.81
CA ASP A 13 -9.41 1.08 -47.40
C ASP A 13 -10.43 0.52 -46.40
N GLU A 14 -10.90 1.34 -45.46
CA GLU A 14 -11.93 0.98 -44.47
C GLU A 14 -11.65 -0.33 -43.68
N GLY A 15 -10.39 -0.78 -43.63
CA GLY A 15 -9.97 -1.99 -42.91
C GLY A 15 -9.91 -3.26 -43.75
N GLU A 16 -10.15 -3.20 -45.07
CA GLU A 16 -10.08 -4.37 -45.97
C GLU A 16 -8.69 -5.05 -45.93
N THR A 17 -7.60 -4.28 -46.03
CA THR A 17 -6.23 -4.82 -45.91
C THR A 17 -5.98 -5.49 -44.55
N ALA A 18 -6.56 -4.98 -43.46
CA ALA A 18 -6.42 -5.60 -42.14
C ALA A 18 -7.12 -6.97 -42.08
N ILE A 19 -8.31 -7.08 -42.69
CA ILE A 19 -9.08 -8.32 -42.78
C ILE A 19 -8.33 -9.37 -43.61
N GLU A 20 -7.85 -9.00 -44.81
CA GLU A 20 -7.11 -9.92 -45.68
C GLU A 20 -5.81 -10.42 -45.03
N ILE A 21 -5.12 -9.56 -44.29
CA ILE A 21 -3.92 -9.96 -43.54
C ILE A 21 -4.29 -10.88 -42.38
N ALA A 22 -5.38 -10.60 -41.65
CA ALA A 22 -5.85 -11.45 -40.56
C ALA A 22 -6.21 -12.86 -41.06
N GLU A 23 -6.87 -12.99 -42.22
CA GLU A 23 -7.17 -14.28 -42.84
C GLU A 23 -5.90 -15.09 -43.13
N CYS A 24 -4.80 -14.43 -43.50
CA CYS A 24 -3.52 -15.08 -43.74
C CYS A 24 -2.81 -15.52 -42.44
N LEU A 25 -3.14 -14.94 -41.28
CA LEU A 25 -2.52 -15.32 -40.00
C LEU A 25 -2.96 -16.70 -39.51
N THR A 26 -4.09 -17.23 -39.99
CA THR A 26 -4.55 -18.60 -39.71
C THR A 26 -3.48 -19.64 -40.07
N VAL A 27 -2.78 -19.45 -41.19
CA VAL A 27 -1.67 -20.31 -41.65
C VAL A 27 -0.48 -20.22 -40.68
N ILE A 28 -0.26 -19.05 -40.08
CA ILE A 28 0.82 -18.86 -39.10
C ILE A 28 0.47 -19.52 -37.77
N VAL A 29 -0.79 -19.51 -37.35
CA VAL A 29 -1.28 -20.28 -36.19
C VAL A 29 -1.05 -21.78 -36.40
N GLU A 30 -1.37 -22.31 -37.59
CA GLU A 30 -1.10 -23.72 -37.93
C GLU A 30 0.40 -24.05 -37.96
N ALA A 31 1.22 -23.15 -38.49
CA ALA A 31 2.66 -23.30 -38.50
C ALA A 31 3.24 -23.27 -37.08
N LEU A 32 2.73 -22.41 -36.20
CA LEU A 32 3.10 -22.35 -34.79
C LEU A 32 2.75 -23.66 -34.08
N ASP A 33 1.56 -24.21 -34.34
CA ASP A 33 1.14 -25.51 -33.78
C ASP A 33 2.07 -26.64 -34.21
N ARG A 34 2.45 -26.69 -35.49
CA ARG A 34 3.35 -27.73 -36.05
C ARG A 34 4.82 -27.49 -35.78
N SER A 35 5.19 -26.33 -35.23
CA SER A 35 6.59 -26.00 -34.96
C SER A 35 7.21 -26.92 -33.90
N SER A 36 8.53 -27.06 -33.96
CA SER A 36 9.32 -27.80 -32.98
C SER A 36 9.65 -26.98 -31.72
N LEU A 37 9.04 -25.81 -31.55
CA LEU A 37 9.20 -24.97 -30.36
C LEU A 37 8.65 -25.69 -29.11
N ASP A 38 9.25 -25.40 -27.96
CA ASP A 38 8.68 -25.84 -26.69
C ASP A 38 7.28 -25.22 -26.50
N PRO A 39 6.32 -25.93 -25.88
CA PRO A 39 4.99 -25.37 -25.63
C PRO A 39 4.98 -23.98 -24.97
N ALA A 40 5.94 -23.68 -24.07
CA ALA A 40 6.04 -22.35 -23.47
C ALA A 40 6.56 -21.28 -24.46
N ASP A 41 7.45 -21.66 -25.39
CA ASP A 41 7.92 -20.78 -26.46
C ASP A 41 6.80 -20.45 -27.45
N LYS A 42 5.92 -21.41 -27.74
CA LYS A 42 4.74 -21.19 -28.60
C LYS A 42 3.77 -20.19 -27.96
N LEU A 43 3.48 -20.36 -26.67
CA LEU A 43 2.64 -19.43 -25.91
C LEU A 43 3.28 -18.04 -25.84
N ASN A 44 4.59 -17.96 -25.59
CA ASN A 44 5.31 -16.69 -25.55
C ASN A 44 5.23 -15.95 -26.90
N TRP A 45 5.41 -16.68 -27.99
CA TRP A 45 5.37 -16.13 -29.35
C TRP A 45 3.98 -15.58 -29.68
N ALA A 46 2.92 -16.34 -29.36
CA ALA A 46 1.55 -15.89 -29.58
C ALA A 46 1.20 -14.65 -28.73
N LEU A 47 1.66 -14.61 -27.47
CA LEU A 47 1.49 -13.45 -26.59
C LEU A 47 2.26 -12.23 -27.11
N ASP A 48 3.51 -12.40 -27.52
CA ASP A 48 4.34 -11.31 -28.07
C ASP A 48 3.75 -10.76 -29.39
N ALA A 49 3.16 -11.61 -30.22
CA ALA A 49 2.44 -11.21 -31.42
C ALA A 49 1.22 -10.32 -31.10
N LEU A 50 0.42 -10.70 -30.10
CA LEU A 50 -0.72 -9.90 -29.64
C LEU A 50 -0.30 -8.58 -28.99
N LEU A 51 0.73 -8.58 -28.15
CA LEU A 51 1.19 -7.37 -27.47
C LEU A 51 1.77 -6.33 -28.44
N LYS A 52 2.32 -6.78 -29.57
CA LYS A 52 2.85 -5.90 -30.62
C LYS A 52 1.80 -5.51 -31.66
N ASP A 53 0.59 -6.04 -31.55
CA ASP A 53 -0.49 -5.79 -32.49
C ASP A 53 -1.20 -4.47 -32.18
N GLN A 54 -0.89 -3.46 -32.99
CA GLN A 54 -1.47 -2.12 -32.85
C GLN A 54 -2.76 -1.93 -33.66
N PHE A 55 -3.13 -2.92 -34.48
CA PHE A 55 -4.22 -2.81 -35.46
C PHE A 55 -5.23 -3.96 -35.36
N GLU A 56 -5.20 -4.72 -34.26
CA GLU A 56 -6.10 -5.84 -33.95
C GLU A 56 -6.15 -6.95 -35.03
N VAL A 57 -5.10 -7.07 -35.83
CA VAL A 57 -5.00 -8.05 -36.92
C VAL A 57 -4.75 -9.46 -36.37
N CYS A 58 -4.19 -9.58 -35.18
CA CYS A 58 -3.68 -10.82 -34.57
C CYS A 58 -4.72 -11.57 -33.71
N GLY A 59 -6.01 -11.27 -33.84
CA GLY A 59 -7.09 -11.86 -33.02
C GLY A 59 -7.06 -13.39 -32.94
N GLU A 60 -6.66 -14.06 -34.02
CA GLU A 60 -6.49 -15.53 -34.08
C GLU A 60 -5.50 -16.09 -33.04
N PHE A 61 -4.50 -15.29 -32.63
CA PHE A 61 -3.58 -15.69 -31.57
C PHE A 61 -4.19 -15.58 -30.17
N ALA A 62 -5.22 -14.74 -29.98
CA ALA A 62 -5.97 -14.71 -28.72
C ALA A 62 -6.78 -16.00 -28.57
N ASP A 63 -7.42 -16.45 -29.66
CA ASP A 63 -8.11 -17.73 -29.71
C ASP A 63 -7.14 -18.90 -29.53
N TYR A 64 -5.93 -18.81 -30.09
CA TYR A 64 -4.86 -19.77 -29.86
C TYR A 64 -4.49 -19.91 -28.38
N LEU A 65 -4.31 -18.80 -27.67
CA LEU A 65 -3.99 -18.81 -26.23
C LEU A 65 -5.14 -19.39 -25.40
N ASN A 66 -6.39 -19.21 -25.82
CA ASN A 66 -7.58 -19.75 -25.14
C ASN A 66 -7.78 -21.27 -25.33
N ARG A 67 -6.99 -21.92 -26.20
CA ARG A 67 -7.02 -23.39 -26.37
C ARG A 67 -6.49 -24.11 -25.14
N ARG A 68 -6.70 -25.43 -25.08
CA ARG A 68 -6.12 -26.26 -24.01
C ARG A 68 -4.62 -26.43 -24.22
N HIS A 69 -3.85 -25.85 -23.31
CA HIS A 69 -2.39 -26.00 -23.25
C HIS A 69 -1.96 -26.68 -21.94
N PRO A 70 -0.78 -27.33 -21.89
CA PRO A 70 -0.26 -27.92 -20.67
C PRO A 70 -0.06 -26.88 -19.58
N GLY A 71 -0.48 -27.17 -18.34
CA GLY A 71 -0.28 -26.26 -17.21
C GLY A 71 1.21 -25.94 -16.94
N SER A 72 2.12 -26.87 -17.24
CA SER A 72 3.56 -26.66 -17.15
C SER A 72 4.09 -25.65 -18.17
N ALA A 73 3.46 -25.54 -19.34
CA ALA A 73 3.83 -24.57 -20.37
C ALA A 73 3.44 -23.15 -19.96
N TRP A 74 2.25 -23.00 -19.37
CA TRP A 74 1.81 -21.74 -18.78
C TRP A 74 2.67 -21.31 -17.58
N GLN A 75 3.09 -22.26 -16.75
CA GLN A 75 4.02 -22.00 -15.65
C GLN A 75 5.36 -21.49 -16.18
N ALA A 76 5.95 -22.17 -17.17
CA ALA A 76 7.22 -21.75 -17.76
C ALA A 76 7.13 -20.40 -18.50
N LEU A 77 6.01 -20.11 -19.17
CA LEU A 77 5.77 -18.79 -19.77
C LEU A 77 5.69 -17.70 -18.69
N ALA A 78 4.93 -17.96 -17.61
CA ALA A 78 4.83 -17.03 -16.49
C ALA A 78 6.21 -16.73 -15.90
N ASP A 79 7.02 -17.77 -15.64
CA ASP A 79 8.39 -17.63 -15.11
C ASP A 79 9.28 -16.73 -16.00
N ARG A 80 9.10 -16.81 -17.33
CA ARG A 80 9.86 -15.99 -18.29
C ARG A 80 9.39 -14.54 -18.34
N LEU A 81 8.08 -14.30 -18.40
CA LEU A 81 7.52 -12.95 -18.34
C LEU A 81 7.95 -12.25 -17.05
N LEU A 82 8.06 -13.00 -15.95
CA LEU A 82 8.54 -12.51 -14.67
C LEU A 82 10.00 -12.03 -14.70
N ALA A 83 10.88 -12.71 -15.44
CA ALA A 83 12.27 -12.28 -15.60
C ALA A 83 12.40 -10.98 -16.42
N ASP A 84 11.49 -10.74 -17.37
CA ASP A 84 11.55 -9.59 -18.27
C ASP A 84 10.88 -8.31 -17.71
N LEU A 85 10.13 -8.40 -16.61
CA LEU A 85 9.34 -7.32 -16.00
C LEU A 85 10.15 -6.30 -15.17
N ARG A 86 11.20 -5.75 -15.77
CA ARG A 86 11.92 -4.57 -15.25
C ARG A 86 11.12 -3.25 -15.33
N TRP A 87 9.82 -3.29 -15.65
CA TRP A 87 8.94 -2.12 -15.78
C TRP A 87 7.89 -2.07 -14.64
N PRO A 88 7.95 -1.06 -13.74
CA PRO A 88 7.20 -1.05 -12.46
C PRO A 88 5.67 -1.13 -12.57
N GLY A 89 5.06 -0.51 -13.59
CA GLY A 89 3.59 -0.46 -13.73
C GLY A 89 2.95 -1.74 -14.27
N ILE A 90 3.70 -2.50 -15.08
CA ILE A 90 3.24 -3.78 -15.63
C ILE A 90 3.47 -4.88 -14.59
N ALA A 91 4.57 -4.80 -13.82
CA ALA A 91 4.89 -5.75 -12.77
C ALA A 91 3.84 -5.79 -11.64
N SER A 92 3.30 -4.65 -11.20
CA SER A 92 2.23 -4.62 -10.19
C SER A 92 0.94 -5.26 -10.70
N THR A 93 0.58 -4.96 -11.96
CA THR A 93 -0.63 -5.48 -12.59
C THR A 93 -0.52 -7.00 -12.80
N LEU A 94 0.63 -7.50 -13.24
CA LEU A 94 0.82 -8.94 -13.38
C LEU A 94 0.87 -9.66 -12.03
N ARG A 95 1.47 -9.06 -10.99
CA ARG A 95 1.44 -9.62 -9.64
C ARG A 95 0.01 -9.76 -9.11
N GLU A 96 -0.82 -8.76 -9.34
CA GLU A 96 -2.26 -8.80 -9.01
C GLU A 96 -2.96 -9.96 -9.74
N GLN A 97 -2.77 -10.07 -11.06
CA GLN A 97 -3.36 -11.14 -11.88
C GLN A 97 -2.86 -12.54 -11.47
N LEU A 98 -1.57 -12.70 -11.20
CA LEU A 98 -1.01 -13.97 -10.71
C LEU A 98 -1.62 -14.33 -9.35
N ARG A 99 -1.79 -13.37 -8.44
CA ARG A 99 -2.41 -13.59 -7.14
C ARG A 99 -3.85 -14.07 -7.29
N GLU A 100 -4.62 -13.51 -8.23
CA GLU A 100 -5.98 -13.95 -8.54
C GLU A 100 -6.01 -15.38 -9.06
N VAL A 101 -5.16 -15.73 -10.02
CA VAL A 101 -5.05 -17.11 -10.55
C VAL A 101 -4.69 -18.09 -9.44
N ARG A 102 -3.69 -17.78 -8.60
CA ARG A 102 -3.29 -18.66 -7.49
C ARG A 102 -4.37 -18.77 -6.42
N ALA A 103 -5.17 -17.73 -6.20
CA ALA A 103 -6.31 -17.78 -5.30
C ALA A 103 -7.43 -18.69 -5.85
N LEU A 104 -7.71 -18.65 -7.16
CA LEU A 104 -8.65 -19.55 -7.84
C LEU A 104 -8.20 -21.01 -7.78
N GLU A 105 -6.89 -21.26 -7.94
CA GLU A 105 -6.26 -22.58 -7.75
C GLU A 105 -6.25 -23.05 -6.29
N LYS A 106 -6.71 -22.24 -5.33
CA LYS A 106 -6.63 -22.48 -3.88
C LYS A 106 -5.20 -22.70 -3.37
N ASN A 107 -4.21 -22.18 -4.10
CA ASN A 107 -2.80 -22.24 -3.72
C ASN A 107 -2.44 -21.13 -2.72
N TRP A 108 -3.00 -21.24 -1.51
CA TRP A 108 -2.83 -20.27 -0.43
C TRP A 108 -1.37 -20.04 0.02
N PRO A 109 -0.46 -21.05 0.01
CA PRO A 109 0.96 -20.81 0.31
C PRO A 109 1.61 -19.80 -0.63
N VAL A 110 1.35 -19.87 -1.94
CA VAL A 110 1.93 -18.95 -2.92
C VAL A 110 1.26 -17.56 -2.83
N VAL A 111 -0.06 -17.51 -2.63
CA VAL A 111 -0.77 -16.23 -2.41
C VAL A 111 -0.21 -15.49 -1.21
N ALA A 112 0.03 -16.20 -0.10
CA ALA A 112 0.61 -15.61 1.10
C ALA A 112 2.05 -15.12 0.87
N ALA A 113 2.82 -15.86 0.07
CA ALA A 113 4.19 -15.49 -0.26
C ALA A 113 4.24 -14.22 -1.13
N ILE A 114 3.38 -14.11 -2.15
CA ILE A 114 3.27 -12.91 -3.00
C ILE A 114 2.91 -11.69 -2.15
N GLN A 115 1.92 -11.82 -1.26
CA GLN A 115 1.50 -10.72 -0.36
C GLN A 115 2.56 -10.35 0.69
N ALA A 116 3.43 -11.27 1.07
CA ALA A 116 4.51 -11.01 2.02
C ALA A 116 5.71 -10.29 1.37
N GLU A 117 5.87 -10.44 0.06
CA GLU A 117 6.93 -9.77 -0.72
C GLU A 117 6.56 -8.34 -1.11
N GLU A 118 5.26 -8.02 -1.16
CA GLU A 118 4.81 -6.65 -1.36
C GLU A 118 5.27 -5.75 -0.21
N SER A 119 5.60 -4.49 -0.54
CA SER A 119 6.00 -3.52 0.47
C SER A 119 4.92 -3.45 1.56
N PRO A 120 5.28 -3.68 2.84
CA PRO A 120 4.31 -3.76 3.92
C PRO A 120 3.59 -2.42 4.11
N SER A 121 2.40 -2.32 3.55
CA SER A 121 1.38 -1.34 3.86
C SER A 121 0.40 -1.96 4.85
N ARG A 122 -0.48 -1.15 5.44
CA ARG A 122 -1.50 -1.66 6.37
C ARG A 122 -2.44 -2.64 5.69
N GLU A 123 -2.74 -2.38 4.43
CA GLU A 123 -3.62 -3.20 3.60
C GLU A 123 -2.93 -4.52 3.24
N THR A 124 -1.71 -4.46 2.69
CA THR A 124 -0.96 -5.68 2.31
C THR A 124 -0.63 -6.55 3.52
N PHE A 125 -0.34 -5.96 4.69
CA PHE A 125 -0.16 -6.71 5.93
C PHE A 125 -1.46 -7.39 6.42
N ALA A 126 -2.60 -6.71 6.32
CA ALA A 126 -3.90 -7.28 6.69
C ALA A 126 -4.31 -8.41 5.74
N ASP A 127 -4.01 -8.28 4.45
CA ASP A 127 -4.33 -9.29 3.46
C ASP A 127 -3.40 -10.50 3.56
N CYS A 128 -2.09 -10.27 3.78
CA CYS A 128 -1.12 -11.32 4.09
C CYS A 128 -1.55 -12.11 5.34
N LYS A 129 -2.07 -11.44 6.38
CA LYS A 129 -2.64 -12.11 7.56
C LYS A 129 -3.82 -13.02 7.21
N LYS A 130 -4.72 -12.60 6.34
CA LYS A 130 -5.87 -13.41 5.90
C LYS A 130 -5.41 -14.65 5.11
N ALA A 131 -4.46 -14.49 4.18
CA ALA A 131 -3.92 -15.60 3.41
C ALA A 131 -3.12 -16.58 4.28
N CYS A 132 -2.24 -16.07 5.14
CA CYS A 132 -1.47 -16.86 6.10
C CYS A 132 -2.35 -17.58 7.14
N GLY A 133 -3.52 -17.02 7.46
CA GLY A 133 -4.50 -17.63 8.34
C GLY A 133 -5.00 -18.98 7.81
N LYS A 134 -5.14 -19.14 6.49
CA LYS A 134 -5.59 -20.39 5.86
C LYS A 134 -4.58 -21.52 5.97
N ILE A 135 -3.30 -21.18 6.09
CA ILE A 135 -2.18 -22.13 6.20
C ILE A 135 -1.61 -22.20 7.63
N LYS A 136 -2.21 -21.50 8.60
CA LYS A 136 -1.78 -21.41 10.00
C LYS A 136 -0.30 -20.99 10.20
N ALA A 137 0.30 -20.31 9.22
CA ALA A 137 1.70 -19.89 9.25
C ALA A 137 1.91 -18.46 9.78
N TRP A 138 0.83 -17.70 10.00
CA TRP A 138 0.87 -16.27 10.34
C TRP A 138 1.82 -15.89 11.49
N PRO A 139 1.88 -16.61 12.63
CA PRO A 139 2.76 -16.19 13.74
C PRO A 139 4.25 -16.19 13.37
N ARG A 140 4.67 -17.11 12.50
CA ARG A 140 6.06 -17.19 12.02
C ARG A 140 6.32 -16.10 10.99
N VAL A 141 5.44 -15.98 9.99
CA VAL A 141 5.54 -14.94 8.93
C VAL A 141 5.57 -13.55 9.54
N ARG A 142 4.68 -13.25 10.48
CA ARG A 142 4.59 -11.98 11.19
C ARG A 142 5.92 -11.61 11.86
N ARG A 143 6.61 -12.56 12.49
CA ARG A 143 7.87 -12.29 13.18
C ARG A 143 8.92 -11.79 12.20
N HIS A 144 9.17 -12.56 11.14
CA HIS A 144 10.15 -12.20 10.11
C HIS A 144 9.79 -10.89 9.37
N LEU A 145 8.50 -10.60 9.16
CA LEU A 145 8.06 -9.32 8.60
C LEU A 145 8.35 -8.13 9.52
N LEU A 146 8.18 -8.28 10.84
CA LEU A 146 8.54 -7.24 11.79
C LEU A 146 10.05 -7.08 11.89
N ASP A 147 10.80 -8.19 11.91
CA ASP A 147 12.26 -8.18 11.92
C ASP A 147 12.81 -7.45 10.69
N TYR A 148 12.19 -7.63 9.52
CA TYR A 148 12.51 -6.85 8.32
C TYR A 148 12.28 -5.35 8.49
N LEU A 149 11.13 -4.94 9.05
CA LEU A 149 10.82 -3.53 9.28
C LEU A 149 11.77 -2.88 10.30
N GLU A 150 12.30 -3.67 11.23
CA GLU A 150 13.24 -3.21 12.26
C GLU A 150 14.68 -3.14 11.76
N THR A 151 15.15 -4.18 11.05
CA THR A 151 16.57 -4.38 10.70
C THR A 151 16.91 -4.13 9.23
N GLY A 152 15.93 -4.26 8.34
CA GLY A 152 16.09 -4.26 6.88
C GLY A 152 16.50 -5.61 6.29
N GLU A 153 16.62 -6.66 7.09
CA GLU A 153 16.91 -8.00 6.57
C GLU A 153 15.65 -8.65 5.97
N LEU A 154 15.71 -8.98 4.67
CA LEU A 154 14.56 -9.50 3.95
C LEU A 154 14.04 -10.81 4.57
N PRO A 155 12.71 -10.96 4.77
CA PRO A 155 12.14 -12.11 5.48
C PRO A 155 12.51 -13.47 4.90
N TRP A 156 12.60 -13.57 3.57
CA TRP A 156 12.93 -14.80 2.85
C TRP A 156 14.42 -15.17 2.86
N LYS A 157 15.30 -14.28 3.34
CA LYS A 157 16.72 -14.58 3.59
C LYS A 157 16.98 -15.08 5.00
N GLN A 158 16.03 -14.85 5.91
CA GLN A 158 16.14 -15.27 7.31
C GLN A 158 15.91 -16.78 7.43
N GLU A 159 16.68 -17.44 8.31
CA GLU A 159 16.49 -18.85 8.58
C GLU A 159 15.11 -19.13 9.19
N GLY A 160 14.40 -20.15 8.68
CA GLY A 160 13.10 -20.57 9.20
C GLY A 160 11.88 -19.89 8.57
N TRP A 161 12.06 -19.13 7.49
CA TRP A 161 10.96 -18.56 6.71
C TRP A 161 9.98 -19.66 6.23
N PRO A 162 8.67 -19.57 6.55
CA PRO A 162 7.73 -20.67 6.38
C PRO A 162 7.01 -20.69 5.02
N LEU A 163 7.20 -19.68 4.17
CA LEU A 163 6.49 -19.57 2.89
C LEU A 163 7.40 -20.03 1.73
N PRO A 164 6.83 -20.67 0.69
CA PRO A 164 7.59 -21.06 -0.49
C PRO A 164 8.09 -19.82 -1.26
N GLY A 165 9.14 -19.98 -2.06
CA GLY A 165 9.52 -18.95 -3.04
C GLY A 165 8.38 -18.71 -4.02
N THR A 166 8.12 -17.45 -4.36
CA THR A 166 7.02 -17.03 -5.25
C THR A 166 7.34 -17.16 -6.73
N CYS A 167 8.54 -17.63 -7.09
CA CYS A 167 9.12 -17.54 -8.44
C CYS A 167 9.23 -16.09 -8.98
N LEU A 168 8.92 -15.07 -8.17
CA LEU A 168 9.13 -13.67 -8.51
C LEU A 168 10.57 -13.30 -8.16
N ASP A 169 11.18 -12.43 -8.98
CA ASP A 169 12.39 -11.73 -8.56
C ASP A 169 12.04 -10.96 -7.28
N THR A 170 12.64 -11.39 -6.17
CA THR A 170 12.34 -10.83 -4.85
C THR A 170 12.60 -9.32 -4.92
N PRO A 171 11.64 -8.48 -4.52
CA PRO A 171 11.82 -7.04 -4.62
C PRO A 171 13.12 -6.65 -3.92
N LYS A 172 14.02 -6.02 -4.66
CA LYS A 172 15.22 -5.43 -4.06
C LYS A 172 14.72 -4.37 -3.09
N ALA A 173 15.25 -4.37 -1.86
CA ALA A 173 15.04 -3.26 -0.93
C ALA A 173 15.26 -1.95 -1.69
N GLU A 174 14.28 -1.05 -1.65
CA GLU A 174 14.33 0.16 -2.45
C GLU A 174 15.54 0.97 -1.97
N ARG A 175 16.37 1.46 -2.90
CA ARG A 175 17.52 2.31 -2.58
C ARG A 175 16.98 3.63 -2.02
N GLY A 176 16.73 3.67 -0.71
CA GLY A 176 16.06 4.79 -0.04
C GLY A 176 15.40 4.41 1.29
N ASP A 177 15.17 3.12 1.54
CA ASP A 177 14.55 2.65 2.77
C ASP A 177 15.41 2.98 4.01
N ARG A 178 14.85 3.77 4.93
CA ARG A 178 15.46 4.03 6.25
C ARG A 178 14.88 3.07 7.26
N PHE A 179 15.75 2.20 7.77
CA PHE A 179 15.42 1.30 8.87
C PHE A 179 15.79 1.92 10.23
N PRO A 180 15.00 1.69 11.28
CA PRO A 180 13.69 1.02 11.27
C PRO A 180 12.60 1.83 10.56
N MET A 181 11.71 1.16 9.84
CA MET A 181 10.53 1.76 9.19
C MET A 181 9.44 2.08 10.23
N MET A 182 9.69 3.11 11.04
CA MET A 182 8.87 3.47 12.21
C MET A 182 7.40 3.76 11.85
N ASP A 183 7.15 4.41 10.73
CA ASP A 183 5.80 4.71 10.24
C ASP A 183 4.98 3.42 10.00
N LYS A 184 5.60 2.40 9.40
CA LYS A 184 4.98 1.10 9.14
C LYS A 184 4.79 0.32 10.44
N LEU A 185 5.78 0.28 11.32
CA LEU A 185 5.72 -0.40 12.62
C LEU A 185 4.59 0.15 13.49
N ILE A 186 4.47 1.48 13.59
CA ILE A 186 3.37 2.14 14.31
C ILE A 186 2.02 1.79 13.65
N GLY A 187 1.93 1.86 12.32
CA GLY A 187 0.70 1.53 11.59
C GLY A 187 0.24 0.09 11.82
N ILE A 188 1.17 -0.87 11.85
CA ILE A 188 0.89 -2.27 12.15
C ILE A 188 0.46 -2.44 13.61
N ALA A 189 1.10 -1.76 14.56
CA ALA A 189 0.70 -1.81 15.97
C ALA A 189 -0.72 -1.29 16.20
N ILE A 190 -1.11 -0.21 15.51
CA ILE A 190 -2.47 0.33 15.51
C ILE A 190 -3.45 -0.69 14.92
N LEU A 191 -3.13 -1.28 13.76
CA LEU A 191 -3.95 -2.31 13.11
C LEU A 191 -4.18 -3.52 14.03
N GLU A 192 -3.15 -3.93 14.76
CA GLU A 192 -3.22 -5.06 15.71
C GLU A 192 -3.84 -4.69 17.07
N LYS A 193 -4.26 -3.44 17.26
CA LYS A 193 -4.81 -2.93 18.53
C LYS A 193 -3.83 -3.11 19.70
N LYS A 194 -2.54 -2.86 19.46
CA LYS A 194 -1.47 -2.92 20.47
C LYS A 194 -0.99 -1.51 20.82
N PRO A 195 -1.71 -0.79 21.71
CA PRO A 195 -1.38 0.60 22.03
C PRO A 195 0.00 0.76 22.67
N ASP A 196 0.48 -0.24 23.41
CA ASP A 196 1.81 -0.21 24.02
C ASP A 196 2.94 -0.19 23.00
N GLN A 197 2.84 -1.05 21.99
CA GLN A 197 3.85 -1.13 20.93
C GLN A 197 3.81 0.14 20.06
N ALA A 198 2.61 0.66 19.77
CA ALA A 198 2.47 1.92 19.04
C ALA A 198 3.13 3.09 19.78
N LEU A 199 2.96 3.16 21.11
CA LEU A 199 3.57 4.20 21.94
C LEU A 199 5.10 4.04 22.01
N GLN A 200 5.60 2.82 22.20
CA GLN A 200 7.04 2.54 22.26
C GLN A 200 7.76 2.98 20.97
N TRP A 201 7.21 2.63 19.80
CA TRP A 201 7.78 3.04 18.52
C TRP A 201 7.68 4.56 18.30
N TYR A 202 6.60 5.20 18.77
CA TYR A 202 6.47 6.65 18.71
C TYR A 202 7.50 7.37 19.60
N ASP A 203 7.73 6.88 20.83
CA ASP A 203 8.73 7.45 21.73
C ASP A 203 10.15 7.30 21.15
N GLN A 204 10.48 6.13 20.58
CA GLN A 204 11.76 5.91 19.89
C GLN A 204 11.93 6.82 18.66
N LEU A 205 10.85 7.10 17.92
CA LEU A 205 10.87 8.03 16.79
C LEU A 205 11.22 9.46 17.26
N LEU A 206 10.67 9.88 18.40
CA LEU A 206 10.95 11.19 18.99
C LEU A 206 12.41 11.29 19.47
N GLU A 207 12.93 10.25 20.13
CA GLU A 207 14.31 10.20 20.63
C GLU A 207 15.34 10.30 19.51
N LYS A 208 15.11 9.64 18.37
CA LYS A 208 16.03 9.64 17.23
C LYS A 208 16.04 10.97 16.45
N GLY A 209 15.27 11.97 16.86
CA GLY A 209 15.18 13.28 16.19
C GLY A 209 14.72 13.17 14.73
N SER A 210 14.11 12.05 14.37
CA SER A 210 13.71 11.76 12.99
C SER A 210 12.53 12.65 12.62
N ARG A 211 12.53 13.16 11.38
CA ARG A 211 11.39 13.95 10.89
C ARG A 211 10.15 13.06 10.94
N ARG A 212 9.07 13.56 11.57
CA ARG A 212 7.76 12.90 11.68
C ARG A 212 7.02 12.74 10.33
N HIS A 213 7.74 12.81 9.22
CA HIS A 213 7.17 12.74 7.87
C HIS A 213 6.51 11.37 7.68
N GLY A 214 5.22 11.37 7.32
CA GLY A 214 4.42 10.17 7.08
C GLY A 214 3.72 9.58 8.30
N VAL A 215 3.96 10.09 9.51
CA VAL A 215 3.32 9.58 10.73
C VAL A 215 2.07 10.39 11.07
N ASN A 216 0.92 9.72 11.15
CA ASN A 216 -0.33 10.35 11.57
C ASN A 216 -0.45 10.36 13.11
N GLU A 217 0.00 11.45 13.74
CA GLU A 217 -0.02 11.61 15.21
C GLU A 217 -1.43 11.54 15.81
N ASP A 218 -2.47 11.95 15.07
CA ASP A 218 -3.86 11.89 15.54
C ASP A 218 -4.32 10.44 15.72
N GLU A 219 -4.00 9.58 14.76
CA GLU A 219 -4.38 8.17 14.80
C GLU A 219 -3.66 7.41 15.93
N ILE A 220 -2.40 7.77 16.20
CA ILE A 220 -1.65 7.24 17.35
C ILE A 220 -2.38 7.64 18.63
N ALA A 221 -2.68 8.93 18.81
CA ALA A 221 -3.36 9.44 19.99
C ALA A 221 -4.74 8.78 20.20
N GLU A 222 -5.51 8.57 19.13
CA GLU A 222 -6.77 7.83 19.19
C GLU A 222 -6.59 6.36 19.61
N SER A 223 -5.56 5.69 19.11
CA SER A 223 -5.28 4.29 19.46
C SER A 223 -4.87 4.11 20.93
N ILE A 224 -4.12 5.06 21.48
CA ILE A 224 -3.60 4.98 22.85
C ILE A 224 -4.52 5.63 23.90
N GLN A 225 -5.58 6.35 23.51
CA GLN A 225 -6.41 7.14 24.44
C GLN A 225 -7.03 6.33 25.59
N THR A 226 -7.22 5.03 25.43
CA THR A 226 -7.77 4.15 26.47
C THR A 226 -6.69 3.59 27.39
N HIS A 227 -5.49 3.36 26.85
CA HIS A 227 -4.37 2.74 27.57
C HIS A 227 -3.46 3.78 28.25
N ALA A 228 -3.11 4.84 27.52
CA ALA A 228 -2.26 5.94 27.97
C ALA A 228 -2.96 7.31 27.72
N PRO A 229 -4.04 7.62 28.46
CA PRO A 229 -4.88 8.78 28.19
C PRO A 229 -4.16 10.12 28.37
N ASN A 230 -3.22 10.23 29.33
CA ASN A 230 -2.41 11.44 29.50
C ASN A 230 -1.50 11.67 28.29
N ARG A 231 -0.87 10.61 27.75
CA ARG A 231 0.00 10.69 26.57
C ARG A 231 -0.79 11.08 25.33
N ALA A 232 -2.00 10.52 25.13
CA ALA A 232 -2.88 10.93 24.04
C ALA A 232 -3.21 12.44 24.09
N VAL A 233 -3.52 12.94 25.30
CA VAL A 233 -3.78 14.36 25.53
C VAL A 233 -2.56 15.22 25.17
N ASP A 234 -1.36 14.80 25.55
CA ASP A 234 -0.13 15.53 25.24
C ASP A 234 0.14 15.58 23.73
N ILE A 235 -0.09 14.48 23.00
CA ILE A 235 0.03 14.46 21.53
C ILE A 235 -0.96 15.45 20.91
N TRP A 236 -2.23 15.42 21.29
CA TRP A 236 -3.22 16.37 20.76
C TRP A 236 -2.93 17.83 21.14
N LYS A 237 -2.37 18.08 22.34
CA LYS A 237 -1.90 19.42 22.73
C LYS A 237 -0.77 19.90 21.82
N ASN A 238 0.22 19.05 21.55
CA ASN A 238 1.35 19.39 20.66
C ASN A 238 0.87 19.70 19.23
N ILE A 239 -0.04 18.88 18.67
CA ILE A 239 -0.65 19.14 17.36
C ILE A 239 -1.38 20.48 17.35
N ALA A 240 -2.18 20.76 18.39
CA ALA A 240 -2.90 22.02 18.51
C ALA A 240 -1.95 23.23 18.58
N GLN A 241 -0.86 23.14 19.35
CA GLN A 241 0.14 24.20 19.46
C GLN A 241 0.84 24.48 18.11
N GLN A 242 1.23 23.43 17.37
CA GLN A 242 1.80 23.57 16.03
C GLN A 242 0.85 24.28 15.06
N LEU A 243 -0.43 23.90 15.06
CA LEU A 243 -1.46 24.54 14.24
C LEU A 243 -1.72 26.00 14.66
N ILE A 244 -1.64 26.31 15.96
CA ILE A 244 -1.75 27.68 16.46
C ILE A 244 -0.53 28.53 16.05
N ALA A 245 0.65 27.92 15.96
CA ALA A 245 1.87 28.58 15.51
C ALA A 245 1.80 29.01 14.04
N GLU A 246 1.04 28.31 13.18
CA GLU A 246 0.87 28.68 11.77
C GLU A 246 0.13 30.00 11.53
N VAL A 247 -0.54 30.56 12.55
CA VAL A 247 -1.27 31.85 12.50
C VAL A 247 -2.34 31.97 11.40
N LYS A 248 -2.87 30.85 10.89
CA LYS A 248 -3.94 30.83 9.88
C LYS A 248 -5.31 30.60 10.52
N PRO A 249 -6.39 31.31 10.10
CA PRO A 249 -7.73 31.09 10.64
C PRO A 249 -8.24 29.65 10.54
N LYS A 250 -7.96 28.95 9.43
CA LYS A 250 -8.28 27.52 9.25
C LYS A 250 -7.50 26.62 10.21
N ALA A 251 -6.26 26.97 10.52
CA ALA A 251 -5.43 26.20 11.44
C ALA A 251 -5.95 26.30 12.89
N TYR A 252 -6.50 27.44 13.31
CA TYR A 252 -7.16 27.55 14.62
C TYR A 252 -8.40 26.67 14.76
N GLN A 253 -9.19 26.53 13.69
CA GLN A 253 -10.34 25.61 13.68
C GLN A 253 -9.88 24.15 13.77
N ALA A 254 -8.81 23.79 13.06
CA ALA A 254 -8.20 22.46 13.17
C ALA A 254 -7.65 22.21 14.59
N ALA A 255 -6.93 23.17 15.17
CA ALA A 255 -6.41 23.09 16.55
C ALA A 255 -7.55 22.84 17.56
N ALA A 256 -8.68 23.52 17.42
CA ALA A 256 -9.84 23.33 18.27
C ALA A 256 -10.39 21.90 18.24
N ARG A 257 -10.37 21.23 17.08
CA ARG A 257 -10.80 19.83 16.97
C ARG A 257 -9.95 18.92 17.86
N TYR A 258 -8.64 19.10 17.86
CA TYR A 258 -7.72 18.34 18.71
C TYR A 258 -7.88 18.69 20.20
N LEU A 259 -8.07 19.97 20.53
CA LEU A 259 -8.37 20.39 21.91
C LEU A 259 -9.68 19.78 22.43
N ARG A 260 -10.72 19.62 21.60
CA ARG A 260 -11.94 18.90 21.99
C ARG A 260 -11.67 17.44 22.31
N LYS A 261 -10.84 16.76 21.50
CA LYS A 261 -10.48 15.36 21.75
C LYS A 261 -9.76 15.22 23.10
N ALA A 262 -8.78 16.09 23.36
CA ALA A 262 -8.08 16.16 24.64
C ALA A 262 -9.03 16.45 25.82
N ALA A 263 -9.93 17.44 25.69
CA ALA A 263 -10.90 17.77 26.71
C ALA A 263 -11.80 16.57 27.08
N ARG A 264 -12.27 15.79 26.09
CA ARG A 264 -13.09 14.60 26.33
C ARG A 264 -12.35 13.54 27.14
N VAL A 265 -11.07 13.31 26.84
CA VAL A 265 -10.25 12.34 27.58
C VAL A 265 -9.97 12.84 29.00
N MET A 266 -9.66 14.13 29.18
CA MET A 266 -9.46 14.73 30.50
C MET A 266 -10.73 14.72 31.36
N ALA A 267 -11.90 14.94 30.75
CA ALA A 267 -13.19 14.83 31.41
C ALA A 267 -13.45 13.39 31.90
N ARG A 268 -13.16 12.38 31.08
CA ARG A 268 -13.20 10.96 31.50
C ARG A 268 -12.25 10.65 32.66
N LEU A 269 -11.09 11.29 32.70
CA LEU A 269 -10.12 11.17 33.78
C LEU A 269 -10.47 11.99 35.03
N LYS A 270 -11.58 12.74 35.02
CA LYS A 270 -11.97 13.69 36.09
C LYS A 270 -10.90 14.76 36.38
N LYS A 271 -10.05 15.08 35.40
CA LYS A 271 -8.97 16.06 35.51
C LYS A 271 -9.36 17.42 34.93
N GLN A 272 -10.58 17.87 35.22
CA GLN A 272 -11.12 19.09 34.63
C GLN A 272 -10.35 20.35 35.07
N SER A 273 -9.90 20.39 36.32
CA SER A 273 -9.12 21.50 36.86
C SER A 273 -7.75 21.66 36.18
N GLU A 274 -7.07 20.56 35.85
CA GLU A 274 -5.83 20.58 35.06
C GLU A 274 -6.08 21.11 33.64
N TRP A 275 -7.22 20.75 33.05
CA TRP A 275 -7.63 21.20 31.72
C TRP A 275 -7.96 22.70 31.67
N GLU A 276 -8.71 23.20 32.66
CA GLU A 276 -9.03 24.63 32.78
C GLU A 276 -7.77 25.48 32.97
N ARG A 277 -6.85 25.03 33.85
CA ARG A 277 -5.56 25.70 34.03
C ARG A 277 -4.76 25.75 32.72
N TYR A 278 -4.77 24.67 31.95
CA TYR A 278 -4.11 24.63 30.65
C TYR A 278 -4.73 25.63 29.65
N LEU A 279 -6.07 25.70 29.56
CA LEU A 279 -6.74 26.68 28.70
C LEU A 279 -6.45 28.12 29.12
N GLU A 280 -6.38 28.40 30.43
CA GLU A 280 -6.03 29.73 30.94
C GLU A 280 -4.60 30.13 30.55
N THR A 281 -3.63 29.20 30.66
CA THR A 281 -2.26 29.46 30.21
C THR A 281 -2.20 29.74 28.70
N LEU A 282 -2.92 28.97 27.90
CA LEU A 282 -2.97 29.13 26.45
C LEU A 282 -3.61 30.48 26.04
N ARG A 283 -4.63 30.93 26.77
CA ARG A 283 -5.26 32.25 26.59
C ARG A 283 -4.28 33.39 26.89
N LYS A 284 -3.53 33.29 27.99
CA LYS A 284 -2.53 34.30 28.37
C LYS A 284 -1.42 34.40 27.33
N GLU A 285 -0.91 33.27 26.85
CA GLU A 285 0.15 33.22 25.85
C GLU A 285 -0.28 33.78 24.48
N HIS A 286 -1.54 33.55 24.10
CA HIS A 286 -2.06 33.94 22.79
C HIS A 286 -3.10 35.07 22.83
N TYR A 287 -3.05 35.94 23.85
CA TYR A 287 -4.04 36.99 24.07
C TYR A 287 -4.25 37.94 22.86
N ARG A 288 -3.25 38.09 22.00
CA ARG A 288 -3.32 38.94 20.78
C ARG A 288 -4.09 38.27 19.63
N LYS A 289 -4.30 36.95 19.68
CA LYS A 289 -4.94 36.16 18.61
C LYS A 289 -6.46 36.10 18.83
N ARG A 290 -7.18 37.19 18.55
CA ARG A 290 -8.63 37.32 18.80
C ARG A 290 -9.47 36.14 18.27
N ARG A 291 -9.19 35.68 17.05
CA ARG A 291 -9.90 34.54 16.44
C ARG A 291 -9.66 33.21 17.15
N LEU A 292 -8.48 33.03 17.76
CA LEU A 292 -8.18 31.86 18.57
C LEU A 292 -8.96 31.91 19.89
N LEU A 293 -9.02 33.08 20.53
CA LEU A 293 -9.78 33.27 21.77
C LEU A 293 -11.27 32.95 21.57
N GLU A 294 -11.89 33.46 20.51
CA GLU A 294 -13.29 33.13 20.15
C GLU A 294 -13.52 31.62 20.00
N ILE A 295 -12.55 30.92 19.41
CA ILE A 295 -12.61 29.48 19.22
C ILE A 295 -12.42 28.73 20.55
N LEU A 296 -11.53 29.20 21.43
CA LEU A 296 -11.35 28.64 22.77
C LEU A 296 -12.60 28.83 23.63
N ASP A 297 -13.27 29.98 23.53
CA ASP A 297 -14.52 30.26 24.24
C ASP A 297 -15.63 29.30 23.79
N SER A 298 -15.71 29.01 22.48
CA SER A 298 -16.65 28.01 21.95
C SER A 298 -16.43 26.59 22.47
N LEU A 299 -15.25 26.27 23.02
CA LEU A 299 -14.94 24.94 23.59
C LEU A 299 -15.49 24.76 25.01
N GLU A 300 -15.64 25.85 25.76
CA GLU A 300 -16.18 25.84 27.12
C GLU A 300 -17.71 25.98 27.15
N GLY A 301 -18.34 26.16 25.99
CA GLY A 301 -19.77 26.44 25.89
C GLY A 301 -20.13 27.85 26.36
N THR A 302 -19.15 28.75 26.49
CA THR A 302 -19.45 30.16 26.75
C THR A 302 -20.05 30.76 25.48
N PRO A 303 -21.27 31.34 25.55
CA PRO A 303 -21.89 31.95 24.39
C PRO A 303 -20.98 33.05 23.88
N ILE A 304 -20.75 33.06 22.57
CA ILE A 304 -20.02 34.11 21.86
C ILE A 304 -20.67 35.44 22.25
N ILE A 305 -20.06 36.17 23.18
CA ILE A 305 -20.53 37.50 23.56
C ILE A 305 -20.26 38.39 22.34
N GLY A 306 -21.30 38.58 21.54
CA GLY A 306 -21.32 39.56 20.48
C GLY A 306 -21.01 40.92 21.08
N LYS A 307 -19.80 41.42 20.82
CA LYS A 307 -19.48 42.81 21.10
C LYS A 307 -20.21 43.66 20.08
N LYS A 308 -21.20 44.42 20.57
CA LYS A 308 -21.72 45.65 19.96
C LYS A 308 -20.58 46.62 19.65
#